data_AF-A0A135V6Y9-F1
#
_entry.id   AF-A0A135V6Y9-F1
#
_cell.length_a   1.000
_cell.length_b   1.000
_cell.length_c   1.000
_cell.angle_alpha   90.00
_cell.angle_beta   90.00
_cell.angle_gamma   90.00
#
_symmetry.space_group_name_H-M   'P 1'
#
loop_
_entity.id
_entity.type
_entity.pdbx_description
1 polymer ?
#
loop_
_entity_poly.entity_id
_entity_poly.type
_entity_poly.pdbx_seq_one_letter_code
_entity_poly.pdbx_strand_id
1 'polypeptide(L)'
;MYPILPGVNAWNVANTPSPEKRAISIGFLVCVGNIGGLIGSYIYLDKEAPTYPTGSGTSFGFASAGIIAVIALEFLLKRLNDKKALQTEDEVRERYTEEELGRMGEKSPLFRYAL
;
A
#
# COMPACT_ATOMS: atom_id res chain seq x y z
N MET A 1 10.75 3.40 -19.29
CA MET A 1 10.56 2.65 -18.03
C MET A 1 9.55 3.39 -17.20
N TYR A 2 8.37 2.82 -16.95
CA TYR A 2 7.33 3.50 -16.15
C TYR A 2 7.78 3.64 -14.69
N PRO A 3 7.78 4.83 -14.07
CA PRO A 3 8.30 5.05 -12.71
C PRO A 3 7.32 4.60 -11.61
N ILE A 4 6.34 3.76 -11.92
CA ILE A 4 5.31 3.32 -10.98
C ILE A 4 5.93 2.49 -9.85
N LEU A 5 6.76 1.50 -10.17
CA LEU A 5 7.42 0.64 -9.18
C LEU A 5 8.35 1.41 -8.23
N PRO A 6 9.26 2.30 -8.69
CA PRO A 6 10.08 3.08 -7.77
C PRO A 6 9.25 4.05 -6.91
N GLY A 7 8.17 4.63 -7.44
CA GLY A 7 7.27 5.49 -6.67
C GLY A 7 6.55 4.75 -5.54
N VAL A 8 5.96 3.59 -5.84
CA VAL A 8 5.28 2.74 -4.84
C VAL A 8 6.25 2.24 -3.79
N ASN A 9 7.48 1.88 -4.18
CA ASN A 9 8.51 1.48 -3.22
C ASN A 9 8.92 2.63 -2.30
N ALA A 10 9.17 3.82 -2.83
CA ALA A 10 9.52 4.99 -2.02
C ALA A 10 8.42 5.30 -0.99
N TRP A 11 7.15 5.25 -1.42
CA TRP A 11 6.00 5.44 -0.53
C TRP A 11 5.90 4.34 0.55
N ASN A 12 6.15 3.07 0.19
CA ASN A 12 6.12 1.96 1.13
C ASN A 12 7.22 2.07 2.20
N VAL A 13 8.41 2.49 1.79
CA VAL A 13 9.55 2.76 2.68
C VAL A 13 9.21 3.89 3.67
N ALA A 14 8.60 4.98 3.20
CA ALA A 14 8.21 6.11 4.03
C ALA A 14 7.12 5.77 5.06
N ASN A 15 6.18 4.89 4.70
CA ASN A 15 5.08 4.48 5.58
C ASN A 15 5.40 3.29 6.49
N THR A 16 6.56 2.64 6.31
CA THR A 16 6.97 1.47 7.11
C THR A 16 8.29 1.76 7.84
N PRO A 17 8.24 2.18 9.12
CA PRO A 17 9.44 2.50 9.89
C PRO A 17 10.31 1.28 10.19
N SER A 18 9.70 0.13 10.49
CA SER A 18 10.43 -1.08 10.83
C SER A 18 11.09 -1.71 9.59
N PRO A 19 12.42 -1.93 9.60
CA PRO A 19 13.14 -2.57 8.49
C PRO A 19 12.61 -3.96 8.14
N GLU A 20 12.22 -4.76 9.15
CA GLU A 20 11.74 -6.13 8.93
C GLU A 20 10.40 -6.15 8.19
N LYS A 21 9.47 -5.26 8.55
CA LYS A 21 8.16 -5.11 7.92
C LYS A 21 8.29 -4.54 6.52
N ARG A 22 9.24 -3.63 6.32
CA ARG A 22 9.54 -3.05 5.01
C ARG A 22 10.06 -4.11 4.05
N ALA A 23 10.97 -4.98 4.49
CA ALA A 23 11.48 -6.07 3.67
C ALA A 23 10.36 -7.03 3.24
N ILE A 24 9.47 -7.41 4.16
CA ILE A 24 8.30 -8.25 3.86
C ILE A 24 7.37 -7.55 2.87
N SER A 25 7.09 -6.26 3.07
CA SER A 25 6.19 -5.48 2.21
C SER A 25 6.70 -5.35 0.79
N ILE A 26 7.99 -5.07 0.61
CA ILE A 26 8.63 -5.00 -0.71
C ILE A 26 8.63 -6.38 -1.37
N GLY A 27 8.96 -7.44 -0.62
CA GLY A 27 8.93 -8.81 -1.14
C GLY A 27 7.53 -9.20 -1.63
N PHE A 28 6.49 -8.88 -0.85
CA PHE A 28 5.10 -9.12 -1.22
C PHE A 28 4.70 -8.35 -2.49
N LEU A 29 5.07 -7.07 -2.60
CA LEU A 29 4.81 -6.25 -3.79
C LEU A 29 5.41 -6.89 -5.05
N VAL A 30 6.65 -7.39 -4.97
CA VAL A 30 7.31 -8.08 -6.08
C VAL A 30 6.60 -9.38 -6.44
N CYS A 31 6.21 -10.20 -5.46
CA CYS A 31 5.47 -11.44 -5.71
C CYS A 31 4.14 -11.17 -6.43
N VAL A 32 3.35 -10.21 -5.96
CA VAL A 32 2.08 -9.83 -6.59
C VAL A 32 2.31 -9.28 -8.00
N GLY A 33 3.35 -8.48 -8.22
CA GLY A 33 3.72 -7.98 -9.54
C GLY A 33 3.99 -9.11 -10.55
N ASN A 34 4.70 -10.17 -10.12
CA ASN A 34 4.94 -11.33 -10.97
C ASN A 34 3.66 -12.11 -11.28
N ILE A 35 2.77 -12.29 -10.31
CA ILE A 35 1.46 -12.94 -10.52
C ILE A 35 0.61 -12.14 -11.52
N GLY A 36 0.56 -10.82 -11.38
CA GLY A 36 -0.14 -9.94 -12.32
C GLY A 36 0.39 -10.05 -13.74
N GLY A 37 1.72 -10.11 -13.89
CA GLY A 37 2.37 -10.33 -15.19
C GLY A 37 2.05 -11.69 -15.81
N LEU A 38 2.04 -12.75 -14.99
CA LEU A 38 1.62 -14.08 -15.42
C LEU A 38 0.17 -14.06 -15.91
N ILE A 39 -0.76 -13.55 -15.10
CA ILE A 39 -2.18 -13.47 -15.47
C ILE A 39 -2.32 -12.69 -16.78
N GLY A 40 -1.73 -11.50 -16.88
CA GLY A 40 -1.77 -10.66 -18.09
C GLY A 40 -1.23 -11.34 -19.36
N SER A 41 -0.33 -12.31 -19.22
CA SER A 41 0.21 -13.08 -20.35
C SER A 41 -0.77 -14.16 -20.86
N TYR A 42 -1.68 -14.64 -20.01
CA TYR A 42 -2.63 -15.71 -20.34
C TYR A 42 -4.10 -15.24 -20.45
N ILE A 43 -4.40 -13.95 -20.25
CA ILE A 43 -5.80 -13.45 -20.32
C ILE A 43 -6.37 -13.39 -21.74
N TYR A 44 -5.53 -13.37 -22.78
CA TYR A 44 -5.96 -13.32 -24.18
C TYR A 44 -6.03 -14.74 -24.74
N LEU A 45 -7.24 -15.31 -24.79
CA LEU A 45 -7.45 -16.65 -25.31
C LEU A 45 -7.60 -16.65 -26.83
N ASP A 46 -6.82 -17.47 -27.53
CA ASP A 46 -6.87 -17.60 -29.00
C ASP A 46 -8.28 -17.97 -29.53
N LYS A 47 -9.05 -18.71 -28.72
CA LYS A 47 -10.43 -19.12 -29.04
C LYS A 47 -11.43 -17.95 -29.10
N GLU A 48 -11.06 -16.77 -28.58
CA GLU A 48 -11.91 -15.58 -28.50
C GLU A 48 -11.47 -14.46 -29.46
N ALA A 49 -10.55 -14.78 -30.39
CA ALA A 49 -10.16 -13.87 -31.45
C ALA A 49 -11.37 -13.53 -32.36
N PRO A 50 -11.50 -12.29 -32.86
CA PRO A 50 -10.58 -11.15 -32.73
C PRO A 50 -10.90 -10.18 -31.57
N THR A 51 -12.01 -10.39 -30.86
CA THR A 51 -12.59 -9.37 -29.94
C THR A 51 -12.16 -9.54 -28.48
N TYR A 52 -11.64 -10.72 -28.08
CA TYR A 52 -11.07 -11.03 -26.76
C TYR A 52 -11.81 -10.43 -25.53
N PRO A 53 -13.14 -10.62 -25.40
CA PRO A 53 -13.93 -10.00 -24.33
C PRO A 53 -13.43 -10.37 -22.93
N THR A 54 -12.91 -11.60 -22.73
CA THR A 54 -12.39 -12.03 -21.42
C THR A 54 -11.11 -11.28 -21.04
N GLY A 55 -10.23 -11.01 -22.00
CA GLY A 55 -8.98 -10.26 -21.77
C GLY A 55 -9.25 -8.81 -21.39
N SER A 56 -10.12 -8.14 -22.14
CA SER A 56 -10.51 -6.76 -21.83
C SER A 56 -11.27 -6.63 -20.52
N GLY A 57 -12.22 -7.55 -20.25
CA GLY A 57 -12.98 -7.58 -19.00
C GLY A 57 -12.10 -7.83 -17.78
N THR A 58 -11.15 -8.76 -17.87
CA THR A 58 -10.21 -9.05 -16.77
C THR A 58 -9.28 -7.87 -16.51
N SER A 59 -8.76 -7.23 -17.55
CA SER A 59 -7.93 -6.03 -17.42
C SER A 59 -8.67 -4.89 -16.73
N PHE A 60 -9.94 -4.66 -17.11
CA PHE A 60 -10.79 -3.66 -16.47
C PHE A 60 -11.12 -4.04 -15.01
N GLY A 61 -11.32 -5.33 -14.72
CA GLY A 61 -11.49 -5.85 -13.37
C GLY A 61 -10.29 -5.57 -12.47
N PHE A 62 -9.07 -5.85 -12.94
CA PHE A 62 -7.85 -5.54 -12.18
C PHE A 62 -7.62 -4.03 -12.03
N ALA A 63 -7.89 -3.24 -13.06
CA ALA A 63 -7.76 -1.79 -12.99
C ALA A 63 -8.74 -1.18 -11.97
N SER A 64 -10.01 -1.58 -12.01
CA SER A 64 -11.03 -1.11 -11.06
C SER A 64 -10.74 -1.57 -9.63
N ALA A 65 -10.33 -2.83 -9.44
CA ALA A 65 -9.90 -3.32 -8.12
C ALA A 65 -8.70 -2.52 -7.57
N GLY A 66 -7.73 -2.17 -8.43
CA GLY A 66 -6.60 -1.33 -8.06
C GLY A 66 -7.02 0.07 -7.60
N ILE A 67 -7.94 0.71 -8.34
CA ILE A 67 -8.48 2.02 -7.97
C ILE A 67 -9.20 1.96 -6.62
N ILE A 68 -10.06 0.95 -6.41
CA ILE A 68 -10.77 0.76 -5.14
C ILE A 68 -9.78 0.54 -3.99
N ALA A 69 -8.73 -0.25 -4.20
CA ALA A 69 -7.71 -0.51 -3.20
C ALA A 69 -6.95 0.78 -2.80
N VAL A 70 -6.59 1.63 -3.78
CA VAL A 70 -5.93 2.91 -3.52
C VAL A 70 -6.83 3.85 -2.72
N ILE A 71 -8.10 4.00 -3.12
CA ILE A 71 -9.06 4.85 -2.42
C ILE A 71 -9.29 4.36 -0.98
N ALA A 72 -9.45 3.03 -0.80
CA ALA A 72 -9.63 2.45 0.52
C ALA A 72 -8.40 2.67 1.42
N LEU A 73 -7.20 2.47 0.88
CA LEU A 73 -5.94 2.71 1.58
C LEU A 73 -5.82 4.18 2.01
N GLU A 74 -6.07 5.11 1.10
CA GLU A 74 -6.02 6.55 1.37
C GLU A 74 -7.01 6.94 2.47
N PHE A 75 -8.24 6.43 2.42
CA PHE A 75 -9.26 6.68 3.44
C PHE A 75 -8.84 6.13 4.81
N LEU A 76 -8.31 4.91 4.86
CA LEU A 76 -7.86 4.29 6.11
C LEU A 76 -6.69 5.05 6.74
N LEU A 77 -5.72 5.47 5.92
CA LEU A 77 -4.57 6.25 6.38
C LEU A 77 -4.98 7.64 6.86
N LYS A 78 -5.90 8.31 6.15
CA LYS A 78 -6.51 9.57 6.61
C LYS A 78 -7.20 9.39 7.96
N ARG A 79 -8.06 8.38 8.11
CA ARG A 79 -8.72 8.08 9.39
C ARG A 79 -7.74 7.80 10.53
N LEU A 80 -6.66 7.08 10.25
CA LEU A 80 -5.61 6.81 11.23
C LEU A 80 -4.89 8.09 11.65
N ASN A 81 -4.53 8.95 10.69
CA ASN A 81 -3.92 10.24 10.95
C ASN A 81 -4.87 11.17 11.75
N ASP A 82 -6.15 11.23 11.38
CA ASP A 82 -7.16 12.04 12.08
C ASP A 82 -7.36 11.56 13.53
N LYS A 83 -7.41 10.24 13.74
CA LYS A 83 -7.51 9.65 15.08
C LYS A 83 -6.30 10.00 15.95
N LYS A 84 -5.10 10.04 15.36
CA LYS A 84 -3.87 10.43 16.05
C LYS A 84 -3.78 11.94 16.28
N ALA A 85 -4.33 12.76 15.37
CA ALA A 85 -4.39 14.22 15.50
C ALA A 85 -5.29 14.70 16.66
N LEU A 86 -6.22 13.86 17.12
CA LEU A 86 -7.02 14.13 18.32
C LEU A 86 -6.24 13.99 19.63
N GLN A 87 -5.02 13.43 19.62
CA GLN A 87 -4.17 13.33 20.80
C GLN A 87 -3.17 14.48 20.80
N THR A 88 -3.15 15.25 21.89
CA THR A 88 -2.23 16.39 22.04
C THR A 88 -0.82 15.87 22.34
N GLU A 89 0.22 16.47 21.74
CA GLU A 89 1.62 16.07 21.97
C GLU A 89 1.99 16.04 23.46
N ASP A 90 1.43 16.95 24.25
CA ASP A 90 1.65 17.02 25.69
C ASP A 90 1.07 15.80 26.44
N GLU A 91 -0.13 15.34 26.11
CA GLU A 91 -0.73 14.13 26.71
C GLU A 91 0.05 12.85 26.34
N VAL A 92 0.64 12.83 25.14
CA VAL A 92 1.41 11.67 24.66
C VAL A 92 2.78 11.60 25.35
N ARG A 93 3.45 12.75 25.54
CA ARG A 93 4.73 12.84 26.25
C ARG A 93 4.58 12.64 27.77
N GLU A 94 3.42 12.94 28.33
CA GLU A 94 3.11 12.67 29.74
C GLU A 94 2.82 11.19 30.01
N ARG A 95 2.27 10.47 29.02
CA ARG A 95 1.92 9.04 29.13
C ARG A 95 3.01 8.06 28.71
N TYR A 96 3.93 8.46 27.83
CA TYR A 96 4.92 7.56 27.25
C TYR A 96 6.31 8.18 27.25
N THR A 97 7.29 7.39 27.66
CA THR A 97 8.70 7.78 27.53
C THR A 97 9.15 7.74 26.06
N GLU A 98 10.21 8.48 25.74
CA GLU A 98 10.75 8.59 24.37
C GLU A 98 11.21 7.22 23.82
N GLU A 99 11.72 6.36 24.71
CA GLU A 99 12.11 4.97 24.40
C GLU A 99 10.89 4.08 24.08
N GLU A 100 9.78 4.25 24.79
CA GLU A 100 8.52 3.52 24.53
C GLU A 100 7.87 3.97 23.22
N LEU A 101 7.88 5.27 22.93
CA LEU A 101 7.41 5.82 21.66
C LEU A 101 8.25 5.30 20.49
N GLY A 102 9.58 5.19 20.67
CA GLY A 102 10.49 4.55 19.71
C GLY A 102 10.16 3.08 19.46
N ARG A 103 9.90 2.30 20.53
CA ARG A 103 9.49 0.89 20.42
C ARG A 103 8.14 0.69 19.74
N MET A 104 7.20 1.63 19.88
CA MET A 104 5.88 1.54 19.25
C MET A 104 5.92 1.72 17.72
N GLY A 105 6.94 2.39 17.17
CA GLY A 105 7.11 2.58 15.74
C GLY A 105 5.88 3.23 15.08
N GLU A 106 5.28 2.53 14.11
CA GLU A 106 4.07 3.00 13.39
C GLU A 106 2.83 3.20 14.27
N LYS A 107 2.77 2.53 15.44
CA LYS A 107 1.68 2.67 16.40
C LYS A 107 1.84 3.89 17.30
N SER A 108 3.00 4.55 17.27
CA SER A 108 3.22 5.77 18.03
C SER A 108 2.16 6.82 17.66
N PRO A 109 1.52 7.47 18.64
CA PRO A 109 0.60 8.57 18.38
C PRO A 109 1.24 9.71 17.59
N LEU A 110 2.55 9.87 17.70
CA LEU A 110 3.33 10.90 17.00
C LEU A 110 3.65 10.51 15.54
N PHE A 111 3.51 9.24 15.18
CA PHE A 111 3.79 8.79 13.81
C PHE A 111 2.64 9.15 12.86
N ARG A 112 2.94 10.00 11.87
CA ARG A 112 2.03 10.35 10.78
C ARG A 112 2.36 9.55 9.53
N TYR A 113 1.35 8.93 8.94
CA TYR A 113 1.48 8.27 7.65
C TYR A 113 1.60 9.30 6.54
N ALA A 114 2.52 9.06 5.60
CA ALA A 114 2.71 9.88 4.41
C ALA A 114 1.63 9.50 3.38
N LEU A 115 0.70 10.43 3.15
CA LEU A 115 -0.36 10.33 2.15
C LEU A 115 0.15 10.84 0.80
#